data_AF-A0A2W4PD59-F1
#
_entry.id   AF-A0A2W4PD59-F1
#
_cell.length_a   1.000
_cell.length_b   1.000
_cell.length_c   1.000
_cell.angle_alpha   90.00
_cell.angle_beta   90.00
_cell.angle_gamma   90.00
#
_symmetry.space_group_name_H-M   'P 1'
#
loop_
_entity.id
_entity.type
_entity.pdbx_description
1 polymer ?
#
loop_
_entity_poly.entity_id
_entity_poly.type
_entity_poly.pdbx_seq_one_letter_code
_entity_poly.pdbx_strand_id
1 'polypeptide(L)'
;MPTPGIKLVRAGWNDDAIIGFSDRGAARWHDSLPPGTRMLVYETTSKPKGSTAKGAKAIVGEVEVTGTFEEGEQLRAPGEDHDRLLPVKTVIRRNDANPVPLERVREIIDDPKWPRMGETWKPLTETQYRELVQLLRGE
;
A
#
# COMPACT_ATOMS: atom_id res chain seq x y z
N MET A 1 -11.50 11.28 -10.72
CA MET A 1 -10.46 11.13 -9.67
C MET A 1 -9.91 9.72 -9.78
N PRO A 2 -8.60 9.50 -9.59
CA PRO A 2 -8.02 8.16 -9.64
C PRO A 2 -8.66 7.24 -8.58
N THR A 3 -8.79 5.95 -8.88
CA THR A 3 -9.40 4.98 -7.97
C THR A 3 -8.47 4.69 -6.79
N PRO A 4 -8.84 5.01 -5.54
CA PRO A 4 -8.01 4.71 -4.39
C PRO A 4 -7.96 3.20 -4.13
N GLY A 5 -7.01 2.76 -3.32
CA GLY A 5 -6.91 1.34 -2.99
C GLY A 5 -6.00 1.02 -1.83
N ILE A 6 -5.88 -0.27 -1.55
CA ILE A 6 -4.97 -0.81 -0.54
C ILE A 6 -3.77 -1.41 -1.25
N LYS A 7 -2.58 -0.93 -0.90
CA LYS A 7 -1.31 -1.49 -1.31
C LYS A 7 -0.78 -2.42 -0.22
N LEU A 8 -0.46 -3.65 -0.60
CA LEU A 8 0.17 -4.59 0.33
C LEU A 8 1.69 -4.41 0.28
N VAL A 9 2.30 -4.24 1.45
CA VAL A 9 3.75 -4.13 1.64
C VAL A 9 4.25 -5.17 2.62
N ARG A 10 5.57 -5.40 2.62
CA ARG A 10 6.22 -6.26 3.61
C ARG A 10 6.30 -5.56 4.98
N ALA A 11 6.53 -6.35 6.02
CA ALA A 11 6.80 -5.88 7.36
C ALA A 11 8.00 -4.91 7.38
N GLY A 12 7.83 -3.80 8.08
CA GLY A 12 8.83 -2.76 8.27
C GLY A 12 8.68 -1.54 7.37
N TRP A 13 7.53 -1.30 6.73
CA TRP A 13 7.33 -0.06 5.97
C TRP A 13 7.42 1.14 6.92
N ASN A 14 8.19 2.16 6.49
CA ASN A 14 8.59 3.29 7.33
C ASN A 14 8.58 4.61 6.54
N ASP A 15 7.40 5.02 6.07
CA ASP A 15 7.19 6.29 5.36
C ASP A 15 8.08 6.46 4.12
N ASP A 16 8.36 5.35 3.43
CA ASP A 16 9.23 5.31 2.26
C ASP A 16 8.70 6.20 1.13
N ALA A 17 9.59 6.96 0.47
CA ALA A 17 9.26 7.84 -0.67
C ALA A 17 8.95 7.08 -1.98
N ILE A 18 8.94 5.76 -1.94
CA ILE A 18 8.69 4.87 -3.07
C ILE A 18 7.94 3.63 -2.57
N ILE A 19 7.11 3.06 -3.43
CA ILE A 19 6.39 1.83 -3.13
C ILE A 19 6.57 0.80 -4.24
N GLY A 20 6.91 -0.43 -3.84
CA GLY A 20 7.30 -1.47 -4.77
C GLY A 20 6.13 -2.32 -5.27
N PHE A 21 6.20 -2.69 -6.55
CA PHE A 21 5.33 -3.66 -7.20
C PHE A 21 6.19 -4.78 -7.81
N SER A 22 5.61 -5.97 -7.94
CA SER A 22 6.17 -6.98 -8.83
C SER A 22 5.92 -6.59 -10.29
N ASP A 23 6.67 -7.15 -11.24
CA ASP A 23 6.46 -6.91 -12.66
C ASP A 23 5.01 -7.19 -13.08
N ARG A 24 4.47 -8.34 -12.66
CA ARG A 24 3.07 -8.71 -12.93
C ARG A 24 2.09 -7.72 -12.30
N GLY A 25 2.39 -7.23 -11.09
CA GLY A 25 1.56 -6.25 -10.40
C GLY A 25 1.55 -4.91 -11.12
N ALA A 26 2.73 -4.41 -11.49
CA ALA A 26 2.88 -3.17 -12.23
C ALA A 26 2.20 -3.24 -13.59
N ALA A 27 2.46 -4.28 -14.38
CA ALA A 27 1.82 -4.48 -15.68
C ALA A 27 0.29 -4.57 -15.58
N ARG A 28 -0.24 -5.22 -14.55
CA ARG A 28 -1.69 -5.36 -14.34
C ARG A 28 -2.37 -4.04 -13.95
N TRP A 29 -1.70 -3.23 -13.13
CA TRP A 29 -2.32 -2.06 -12.49
C TRP A 29 -1.79 -0.72 -13.01
N HIS A 30 -0.91 -0.72 -14.00
CA HIS A 30 -0.27 0.46 -14.59
C HIS A 30 -1.26 1.62 -14.80
N ASP A 31 -2.32 1.37 -15.56
CA ASP A 31 -3.30 2.41 -15.91
C ASP A 31 -4.21 2.81 -14.74
N SER A 32 -4.24 2.01 -13.67
CA SER A 32 -5.02 2.29 -12.46
C SER A 32 -4.25 3.11 -11.42
N LEU A 33 -2.97 3.38 -11.64
CA LEU A 33 -2.08 4.04 -10.68
C LEU A 33 -1.45 5.34 -11.22
N PRO A 34 -2.20 6.26 -11.85
CA PRO A 34 -1.65 7.55 -12.24
C PRO A 34 -1.30 8.42 -11.02
N PRO A 35 -0.48 9.48 -11.21
CA PRO A 35 -0.27 10.50 -10.19
C PRO A 35 -1.58 11.03 -9.59
N GLY A 36 -1.58 11.23 -8.27
CA GLY A 36 -2.77 11.58 -7.48
C GLY A 36 -3.55 10.38 -6.95
N THR A 37 -3.21 9.14 -7.33
CA THR A 37 -3.81 7.93 -6.74
C THR A 37 -3.46 7.83 -5.26
N ARG A 38 -4.47 7.62 -4.41
CA ARG A 38 -4.31 7.43 -2.96
C ARG A 38 -4.22 5.95 -2.63
N MET A 39 -3.25 5.59 -1.80
CA MET A 39 -2.99 4.23 -1.38
C MET A 39 -2.96 4.13 0.13
N LEU A 40 -3.82 3.29 0.70
CA LEU A 40 -3.69 2.81 2.06
C LEU A 40 -2.61 1.74 2.11
N VAL A 41 -1.66 1.86 3.03
CA VAL A 41 -0.52 0.94 3.14
C VAL A 41 -0.84 -0.15 4.15
N TYR A 42 -1.07 -1.37 3.65
CA TYR A 42 -1.30 -2.55 4.48
C TYR A 42 -0.02 -3.37 4.66
N GLU A 43 0.39 -3.54 5.90
CA GLU A 43 1.60 -4.28 6.26
C GLU A 43 1.31 -5.77 6.48
N THR A 44 1.90 -6.61 5.64
CA THR A 44 1.82 -8.07 5.77
C THR A 44 2.84 -8.62 6.79
N THR A 45 2.66 -9.86 7.24
CA THR A 45 3.68 -10.56 8.07
C THR A 45 4.91 -11.01 7.28
N SER A 46 4.88 -10.93 5.96
CA SER A 46 6.04 -11.27 5.12
C SER A 46 7.15 -10.25 5.37
N LYS A 47 8.34 -10.73 5.74
CA LYS A 47 9.49 -9.89 6.04
C LYS A 47 10.55 -10.00 4.95
N PRO A 48 11.33 -8.93 4.66
CA PRO A 48 12.51 -9.03 3.82
C PRO A 48 13.51 -10.06 4.35
N LYS A 49 14.32 -10.64 3.46
CA LYS A 49 15.39 -11.58 3.83
C LYS A 49 16.35 -10.89 4.80
N GLY A 50 16.65 -11.53 5.94
CA GLY A 50 17.49 -10.96 6.99
C GLY A 50 16.79 -9.97 7.94
N SER A 51 15.52 -9.63 7.72
CA SER A 51 14.76 -8.77 8.63
C SER A 51 14.25 -9.52 9.87
N THR A 52 14.24 -8.84 11.02
CA THR A 52 13.63 -9.29 12.28
C THR A 52 12.27 -8.63 12.53
N ALA A 53 11.80 -7.77 11.63
CA ALA A 53 10.54 -7.05 11.76
C ALA A 53 9.35 -8.02 11.87
N LYS A 54 8.44 -7.74 12.82
CA LYS A 54 7.15 -8.40 12.95
C LYS A 54 6.12 -7.52 12.23
N GLY A 55 5.46 -8.04 11.19
CA GLY A 55 4.44 -7.28 10.46
C GLY A 55 3.18 -7.06 11.29
N ALA A 56 2.56 -5.89 11.16
CA ALA A 56 1.39 -5.51 11.95
C ALA A 56 0.07 -6.20 11.53
N LYS A 57 -0.05 -6.72 10.29
CA LYS A 57 -1.34 -7.17 9.71
C LYS A 57 -2.43 -6.11 9.82
N ALA A 58 -2.06 -4.88 9.46
CA ALA A 58 -2.92 -3.73 9.57
C ALA A 58 -2.63 -2.72 8.46
N ILE A 59 -3.59 -1.84 8.18
CA ILE A 59 -3.30 -0.59 7.48
C ILE A 59 -2.57 0.32 8.46
N VAL A 60 -1.38 0.78 8.07
CA VAL A 60 -0.46 1.50 8.96
C VAL A 60 -0.16 2.91 8.48
N GLY A 61 -0.67 3.31 7.32
CA GLY A 61 -0.38 4.63 6.77
C GLY A 61 -1.10 4.85 5.45
N GLU A 62 -0.86 6.03 4.90
CA GLU A 62 -1.45 6.45 3.64
C GLU A 62 -0.41 7.20 2.82
N VAL A 63 -0.35 6.90 1.53
CA VAL A 63 0.51 7.58 0.56
C VAL A 63 -0.27 8.03 -0.66
N GLU A 64 0.30 8.97 -1.40
CA GLU A 64 -0.21 9.44 -2.68
C GLU A 64 0.86 9.25 -3.76
N VAL A 65 0.46 8.71 -4.90
CA VAL A 65 1.32 8.57 -6.09
C VAL A 65 1.69 9.95 -6.60
N THR A 66 2.99 10.18 -6.82
CA THR A 66 3.51 11.48 -7.26
C THR A 66 4.03 11.47 -8.69
N GLY A 67 4.20 10.29 -9.29
CA GLY A 67 4.82 10.11 -10.60
C GLY A 67 4.56 8.71 -11.18
N THR A 68 5.27 8.36 -12.25
CA THR A 68 5.13 7.07 -12.94
C THR A 68 6.12 6.01 -12.44
N PHE A 69 5.98 4.77 -12.89
CA PHE A 69 6.93 3.70 -12.55
C PHE A 69 8.35 4.01 -13.07
N GLU A 70 8.45 4.57 -14.26
CA GLU A 70 9.72 4.98 -14.87
C GLU A 70 10.43 6.04 -14.02
N GLU A 71 9.68 7.01 -13.49
CA GLU A 71 10.22 8.04 -12.61
C GLU A 71 10.66 7.45 -11.25
N GLY A 72 9.91 6.49 -10.70
CA GLY A 72 10.27 5.81 -9.46
C GLY A 72 11.57 5.00 -9.58
N GLU A 73 11.80 4.39 -10.73
CA GLU A 73 13.01 3.62 -11.04
C GLU A 73 14.26 4.50 -11.21
N GLN A 74 14.08 5.79 -11.52
CA GLN A 74 15.17 6.77 -11.51
C GLN A 74 15.57 7.19 -10.09
N LEU A 75 14.64 7.13 -9.12
CA LEU A 75 14.92 7.48 -7.72
C LEU A 75 15.66 6.36 -6.97
N ARG A 76 15.36 5.11 -7.29
CA ARG A 76 16.04 3.94 -6.76
C ARG A 76 15.99 2.83 -7.80
N ALA A 77 17.10 2.13 -8.00
CA ALA A 77 17.09 0.94 -8.85
C ALA A 77 16.14 -0.14 -8.27
N PRO A 78 15.39 -0.87 -9.12
CA PRO A 78 14.73 -2.10 -8.71
C PRO A 78 15.68 -3.05 -7.99
N GLY A 79 15.15 -3.81 -7.03
CA GLY A 79 15.92 -4.80 -6.27
C GLY A 79 15.19 -6.14 -6.22
N GLU A 80 15.83 -7.17 -5.65
CA GLU A 80 15.29 -8.54 -5.57
C GLU A 80 13.86 -8.61 -4.98
N ASP A 81 13.47 -7.61 -4.19
CA ASP A 81 12.20 -7.57 -3.49
C ASP A 81 11.12 -6.73 -4.19
N HIS A 82 11.52 -5.87 -5.14
CA HIS A 82 10.66 -4.91 -5.81
C HIS A 82 11.13 -4.68 -7.25
N ASP A 83 10.49 -5.36 -8.20
CA ASP A 83 10.83 -5.32 -9.63
C ASP A 83 10.54 -3.94 -10.25
N ARG A 84 9.49 -3.27 -9.78
CA ARG A 84 9.03 -1.96 -10.28
C ARG A 84 8.75 -1.02 -9.12
N LEU A 85 9.08 0.25 -9.26
CA LEU A 85 9.00 1.23 -8.18
C LEU A 85 8.14 2.42 -8.58
N LEU A 86 7.24 2.83 -7.70
CA LEU A 86 6.37 3.98 -7.93
C LEU A 86 6.69 5.07 -6.89
N PRO A 87 6.94 6.31 -7.31
CA PRO A 87 7.26 7.40 -6.38
C PRO A 87 6.00 7.86 -5.66
N VAL A 88 6.09 7.96 -4.35
CA VAL A 88 4.96 8.33 -3.49
C VAL A 88 5.38 9.38 -2.47
N LYS A 89 4.41 10.17 -2.00
CA LYS A 89 4.56 10.99 -0.80
C LYS A 89 3.67 10.45 0.31
N THR A 90 4.18 10.44 1.52
CA THR A 90 3.41 10.06 2.70
C THR A 90 2.40 11.14 3.04
N VAL A 91 1.17 10.73 3.29
CA VAL A 91 0.06 11.62 3.66
C VAL A 91 -0.34 11.40 5.11
N ILE A 92 -0.48 10.15 5.53
CA ILE A 92 -0.60 9.77 6.94
C ILE A 92 0.60 8.91 7.25
N ARG A 93 1.48 9.43 8.12
CA ARG A 93 2.70 8.74 8.55
C ARG A 93 2.36 7.59 9.47
N ARG A 94 3.24 6.58 9.50
CA ARG A 94 3.09 5.43 10.38
C ARG A 94 2.90 5.82 11.85
N ASN A 95 3.68 6.78 12.33
CA ASN A 95 3.67 7.20 13.73
C ASN A 95 2.45 8.05 14.11
N ASP A 96 1.77 8.62 13.11
CA ASP A 96 0.58 9.47 13.30
C ASP A 96 -0.72 8.69 13.04
N ALA A 97 -0.62 7.44 12.59
CA ALA A 97 -1.74 6.59 12.24
C ALA A 97 -2.25 5.77 13.45
N ASN A 98 -3.57 5.56 13.51
CA ASN A 98 -4.20 4.53 14.31
C ASN A 98 -4.38 3.26 13.46
N PRO A 99 -3.57 2.20 13.63
CA PRO A 99 -3.56 1.09 12.69
C PRO A 99 -4.91 0.36 12.60
N VAL A 100 -5.39 0.11 11.38
CA VAL A 100 -6.65 -0.60 11.15
C VAL A 100 -6.38 -2.10 10.98
N PRO A 101 -6.79 -2.96 11.92
CA PRO A 101 -6.47 -4.39 11.89
C PRO A 101 -7.18 -5.11 10.74
N LEU A 102 -6.58 -6.20 10.26
CA LEU A 102 -7.07 -7.01 9.13
C LEU A 102 -8.57 -7.33 9.21
N GLU A 103 -9.06 -7.74 10.38
CA GLU A 103 -10.45 -8.11 10.59
C GLU A 103 -11.38 -6.95 10.25
N ARG A 104 -11.06 -5.74 10.72
CA ARG A 104 -11.82 -4.53 10.43
C ARG A 104 -11.73 -4.13 8.96
N VAL A 105 -10.56 -4.30 8.34
CA VAL A 105 -10.40 -4.07 6.89
C VAL A 105 -11.32 -4.99 6.10
N ARG A 106 -11.36 -6.29 6.41
CA ARG A 106 -12.19 -7.29 5.73
C ARG A 106 -13.68 -6.99 5.80
N GLU A 107 -14.15 -6.54 6.96
CA GLU A 107 -15.54 -6.12 7.16
C GLU A 107 -15.90 -4.95 6.22
N ILE A 108 -15.06 -3.93 6.16
CA ILE A 108 -15.33 -2.71 5.38
C ILE A 108 -15.29 -3.00 3.88
N ILE A 109 -14.32 -3.80 3.42
CA ILE A 109 -14.20 -4.13 2.00
C ILE A 109 -15.15 -5.25 1.55
N ASP A 110 -15.91 -5.83 2.48
CA ASP A 110 -16.77 -6.99 2.29
C ASP A 110 -16.05 -8.18 1.62
N ASP A 111 -14.84 -8.49 2.12
CA ASP A 111 -14.02 -9.59 1.61
C ASP A 111 -13.34 -10.37 2.75
N PRO A 112 -13.99 -11.42 3.31
CA PRO A 112 -13.45 -12.16 4.45
C PRO A 112 -12.18 -12.95 4.13
N LYS A 113 -11.85 -13.14 2.84
CA LYS A 113 -10.69 -13.93 2.41
C LYS A 113 -9.49 -13.07 2.01
N TRP A 114 -9.64 -11.74 1.98
CA TRP A 114 -8.53 -10.83 1.69
C TRP A 114 -7.49 -10.85 2.83
N PRO A 115 -6.18 -10.69 2.59
CA PRO A 115 -5.52 -10.64 1.30
C PRO A 115 -5.31 -12.02 0.67
N ARG A 116 -5.35 -12.10 -0.67
CA ARG A 116 -5.04 -13.34 -1.39
C ARG A 116 -3.54 -13.46 -1.67
N MET A 117 -3.05 -14.70 -1.82
CA MET A 117 -1.65 -14.94 -2.17
C MET A 117 -1.31 -14.28 -3.52
N GLY A 118 -0.23 -13.49 -3.54
CA GLY A 118 0.23 -12.77 -4.75
C GLY A 118 -0.54 -11.50 -5.08
N GLU A 119 -1.54 -11.11 -4.27
CA GLU A 119 -2.21 -9.82 -4.40
C GLU A 119 -1.28 -8.69 -3.93
N THR A 120 -1.12 -7.67 -4.76
CA THR A 120 -0.25 -6.51 -4.45
C THR A 120 -1.02 -5.21 -4.36
N TRP A 121 -2.25 -5.17 -4.87
CA TRP A 121 -3.13 -4.01 -4.92
C TRP A 121 -4.58 -4.44 -4.91
N LYS A 122 -5.41 -3.73 -4.13
CA LYS A 122 -6.86 -3.89 -4.07
C LYS A 122 -7.52 -2.52 -4.29
N PRO A 123 -8.18 -2.30 -5.44
CA PRO A 123 -9.01 -1.12 -5.63
C PRO A 123 -10.15 -1.09 -4.60
N LEU A 124 -10.49 0.12 -4.14
CA LEU A 124 -11.57 0.40 -3.22
C LEU A 124 -12.63 1.28 -3.87
N THR A 125 -13.87 1.16 -3.38
CA THR A 125 -14.85 2.22 -3.62
C THR A 125 -14.52 3.44 -2.78
N GLU A 126 -15.02 4.61 -3.18
CA GLU A 126 -14.83 5.86 -2.44
C GLU A 126 -15.35 5.76 -0.99
N THR A 127 -16.45 5.05 -0.77
CA THR A 127 -17.01 4.82 0.57
C THR A 127 -16.08 3.98 1.43
N GLN A 128 -15.60 2.84 0.90
CA GLN A 128 -14.67 1.95 1.63
C GLN A 128 -13.38 2.68 2.00
N TYR A 129 -12.83 3.44 1.05
CA TYR A 129 -11.62 4.20 1.26
C TYR A 129 -11.79 5.25 2.36
N ARG A 130 -12.87 6.06 2.31
CA ARG A 130 -13.12 7.09 3.33
C ARG A 130 -13.30 6.51 4.73
N GLU A 131 -14.03 5.40 4.87
CA GLU A 131 -14.22 4.74 6.16
C GLU A 131 -12.89 4.24 6.74
N LEU A 132 -12.04 3.61 5.92
CA LEU A 132 -10.71 3.18 6.36
C LEU A 132 -9.79 4.35 6.72
N VAL A 133 -9.86 5.46 5.99
CA VAL A 133 -9.09 6.68 6.30
C VAL A 133 -9.52 7.30 7.62
N GLN A 134 -10.83 7.35 7.93
CA GLN A 134 -11.33 7.86 9.22
C GLN A 134 -10.79 7.03 10.38
N LEU A 135 -10.92 5.70 10.29
CA LEU A 135 -10.38 4.80 11.32
C LEU A 135 -8.86 4.95 11.47
N LEU A 136 -8.14 5.13 10.35
CA LEU A 136 -6.70 5.34 10.33
C LEU A 136 -6.28 6.66 11.01
N ARG A 137 -7.15 7.67 11.01
CA ARG A 137 -6.95 8.94 11.72
C ARG A 137 -7.38 8.89 13.19
N GLY A 138 -8.06 7.81 13.60
CA GLY A 138 -8.66 7.71 14.93
C GLY A 138 -9.96 8.51 15.08
N GLU A 139 -10.65 8.78 13.96
CA GLU A 139 -11.96 9.45 13.90
C GLU A 139 -13.13 8.46 13.89
#